data_AF-A0A2U1S9D5-F1
#
_entry.id   AF-A0A2U1S9D5-F1
#
_cell.length_a   1.000
_cell.length_b   1.000
_cell.length_c   1.000
_cell.angle_alpha   90.00
_cell.angle_beta   90.00
_cell.angle_gamma   90.00
#
_symmetry.space_group_name_H-M   'P 1'
#
loop_
_entity.id
_entity.type
_entity.pdbx_description
1 polymer ?
#
loop_
_entity_poly.entity_id
_entity_poly.type
_entity_poly.pdbx_seq_one_letter_code
_entity_poly.pdbx_strand_id
1 'polypeptide(L)'
;MKTALKLIFAIIVVIIIVLAGLTVTSNALVIATDTTEGTPGVDMAAVWTLSDGFEWIYPGSSLNAEGQTLHNIYLDDPDRPYDAAADIMEYTYNIRPNVVVTVNNAAAEKIFGGDIVSDIREYDWGQGYDRGVAVEQAMGDFNINYLAIPECILTGDIAFHFI
;
A
#
# COMPACT_ATOMS: atom_id res chain seq x y z
N MET A 1 22.58 34.36 -14.13
CA MET A 1 22.69 33.29 -13.12
C MET A 1 21.64 33.37 -12.01
N LYS A 2 21.56 34.45 -11.22
CA LYS A 2 20.63 34.54 -10.07
C LYS A 2 19.14 34.44 -10.45
N THR A 3 18.73 35.01 -11.58
CA THR A 3 17.33 34.99 -12.05
C THR A 3 16.91 33.61 -12.58
N ALA A 4 17.81 32.93 -13.31
CA ALA A 4 17.58 31.57 -13.80
C ALA A 4 17.48 30.55 -12.66
N LEU A 5 18.32 30.68 -11.62
CA LEU A 5 18.26 29.80 -10.44
C LEU A 5 16.96 29.97 -9.66
N LYS A 6 16.46 31.21 -9.52
CA LYS A 6 15.15 31.50 -8.91
C LYS A 6 13.99 30.91 -9.71
N LEU A 7 14.07 30.97 -11.05
CA LEU A 7 13.05 30.40 -11.92
C LEU A 7 13.01 28.87 -11.83
N ILE A 8 14.17 28.21 -11.83
CA ILE A 8 14.29 26.76 -11.65
C ILE A 8 13.71 26.34 -10.30
N PHE A 9 14.04 27.05 -9.23
CA PHE A 9 13.51 26.76 -7.90
C PHE A 9 11.98 26.94 -7.82
N ALA A 10 11.44 27.99 -8.44
CA ALA A 10 9.99 28.22 -8.51
C ALA A 10 9.28 27.09 -9.27
N ILE A 11 9.86 26.60 -10.37
CA ILE A 11 9.31 25.47 -11.14
C ILE A 11 9.31 24.19 -10.29
N ILE A 12 10.41 23.90 -9.57
CA ILE A 12 10.49 22.73 -8.68
C ILE A 12 9.42 22.80 -7.58
N VAL A 13 9.24 23.97 -6.96
CA VAL A 13 8.19 24.17 -5.94
C VAL A 13 6.79 23.97 -6.52
N VAL A 14 6.51 24.48 -7.72
CA VAL A 14 5.22 24.25 -8.39
C VAL A 14 5.00 22.77 -8.68
N ILE A 15 6.02 22.05 -9.15
CA ILE A 15 5.96 20.60 -9.37
C ILE A 15 5.65 19.87 -8.06
N ILE A 16 6.33 20.23 -6.96
CA ILE A 16 6.08 19.65 -5.64
C ILE A 16 4.64 19.93 -5.19
N ILE A 17 4.11 21.14 -5.39
CA ILE A 17 2.74 21.50 -5.04
C ILE A 17 1.72 20.72 -5.89
N VAL A 18 1.99 20.54 -7.19
CA VAL A 18 1.12 19.76 -8.07
C VAL A 18 1.14 18.28 -7.67
N LEU A 19 2.32 17.71 -7.41
CA LEU A 19 2.46 16.32 -6.94
C LEU A 19 1.79 16.14 -5.58
N ALA A 20 2.00 17.07 -4.65
CA ALA A 20 1.34 17.09 -3.35
C ALA A 20 -0.19 17.20 -3.50
N GLY A 21 -0.67 18.07 -4.39
CA GLY A 21 -2.08 18.28 -4.73
C GLY A 21 -2.76 17.04 -5.31
N LEU A 22 -2.04 16.28 -6.14
CA LEU A 22 -2.49 14.98 -6.65
C LEU A 22 -2.57 13.97 -5.50
N THR A 23 -1.56 13.91 -4.63
CA THR A 23 -1.57 12.99 -3.48
C THR A 23 -2.61 13.31 -2.42
N VAL A 24 -3.01 14.59 -2.24
CA VAL A 24 -4.09 14.94 -1.29
C VAL A 24 -5.48 14.79 -1.88
N THR A 25 -5.67 14.54 -3.18
CA THR A 25 -7.00 14.32 -3.79
C THR A 25 -7.20 12.88 -4.26
N SER A 26 -6.18 12.04 -4.15
CA SER A 26 -6.18 10.65 -4.62
C SER A 26 -6.55 9.65 -3.54
N ASN A 27 -7.43 8.71 -3.89
CA ASN A 27 -7.53 7.44 -3.17
C ASN A 27 -6.20 6.69 -3.34
N ALA A 28 -5.63 6.22 -2.24
CA ALA A 28 -4.41 5.43 -2.24
C ALA A 28 -4.73 4.01 -1.80
N LEU A 29 -4.34 3.03 -2.61
CA LEU A 29 -4.37 1.63 -2.21
C LEU A 29 -2.98 1.27 -1.68
N VAL A 30 -2.87 0.82 -0.44
CA VAL A 30 -1.64 0.27 0.12
C VAL A 30 -1.76 -1.25 0.09
N ILE A 31 -0.79 -1.94 -0.50
CA ILE A 31 -0.73 -3.40 -0.56
C ILE A 31 0.56 -3.91 0.09
N ALA A 32 0.42 -4.89 0.98
CA ALA A 32 1.54 -5.63 1.54
C ALA A 32 1.75 -6.91 0.72
N THR A 33 2.92 -7.01 0.10
CA THR A 33 3.26 -8.11 -0.81
C THR A 33 4.18 -9.10 -0.10
N ASP A 34 3.85 -10.39 -0.18
CA ASP A 34 4.77 -11.45 0.25
C ASP A 34 5.72 -11.82 -0.88
N THR A 35 6.90 -11.20 -0.90
CA THR A 35 7.95 -11.47 -1.89
C THR A 35 8.73 -12.75 -1.62
N THR A 36 8.43 -13.47 -0.53
CA THR A 36 9.02 -14.79 -0.26
C THR A 36 8.31 -15.90 -1.05
N GLU A 37 7.10 -15.63 -1.53
CA GLU A 37 6.40 -16.48 -2.47
C GLU A 37 7.02 -16.34 -3.87
N GLY A 38 7.13 -17.45 -4.61
CA GLY A 38 7.79 -17.44 -5.93
C GLY A 38 7.17 -16.43 -6.91
N THR A 39 5.83 -16.31 -6.90
CA THR A 39 5.10 -15.16 -7.44
C THR A 39 4.48 -14.43 -6.26
N PRO A 40 4.77 -13.14 -6.03
CA PRO A 40 4.30 -12.47 -4.82
C PRO A 40 2.78 -12.42 -4.72
N GLY A 41 2.23 -12.85 -3.60
CA GLY A 41 0.83 -12.61 -3.23
C GLY A 41 0.64 -11.27 -2.50
N VAL A 42 -0.57 -10.72 -2.54
CA VAL A 42 -0.96 -9.58 -1.69
C VAL A 42 -1.68 -10.10 -0.44
N ASP A 43 -1.02 -10.04 0.70
CA ASP A 43 -1.53 -10.61 1.96
C ASP A 43 -2.42 -9.67 2.76
N MET A 44 -2.13 -8.38 2.66
CA MET A 44 -2.89 -7.33 3.32
C MET A 44 -3.04 -6.16 2.37
N ALA A 45 -4.20 -5.50 2.43
CA ALA A 45 -4.42 -4.26 1.73
C ALA A 45 -5.19 -3.29 2.60
N ALA A 46 -4.99 -2.01 2.38
CA ALA A 46 -5.81 -0.96 2.95
C ALA A 46 -6.00 0.14 1.92
N VAL A 47 -7.19 0.74 1.89
CA VAL A 47 -7.43 1.95 1.12
C VAL A 47 -7.39 3.14 2.05
N TRP A 48 -6.78 4.22 1.59
CA TRP A 48 -6.89 5.52 2.20
C TRP A 48 -7.69 6.44 1.30
N THR A 49 -8.75 7.04 1.85
CA THR A 49 -9.51 8.11 1.22
C THR A 49 -9.45 9.36 2.09
N LEU A 50 -9.62 10.54 1.47
CA LEU A 50 -9.72 11.80 2.18
C LEU A 50 -10.91 11.85 3.15
N SER A 51 -12.04 11.22 2.78
CA SER A 51 -13.31 11.29 3.50
C SER A 51 -13.33 10.35 4.69
N ASP A 52 -12.82 9.14 4.52
CA ASP A 52 -13.06 8.02 5.43
C ASP A 52 -11.78 7.56 6.13
N GLY A 53 -10.62 8.09 5.71
CA GLY A 53 -9.33 7.72 6.28
C GLY A 53 -8.89 6.34 5.80
N PHE A 54 -8.26 5.57 6.70
CA PHE A 54 -7.79 4.21 6.40
C PHE A 54 -8.89 3.18 6.63
N GLU A 55 -9.12 2.33 5.63
CA GLU A 55 -10.01 1.18 5.71
C GLU A 55 -9.27 -0.08 5.25
N TRP A 56 -9.39 -1.15 6.03
CA TRP A 56 -8.77 -2.43 5.72
C TRP A 56 -9.55 -3.18 4.63
N ILE A 57 -8.79 -3.82 3.75
CA ILE A 57 -9.31 -4.62 2.65
C ILE A 57 -8.76 -6.03 2.78
N TYR A 58 -9.60 -7.03 2.51
CA TYR A 58 -9.18 -8.42 2.50
C TYR A 58 -8.89 -8.87 1.05
N PRO A 59 -7.62 -9.00 0.63
CA PRO A 59 -7.28 -9.19 -0.78
C PRO A 59 -7.85 -10.46 -1.41
N GLY A 60 -8.08 -11.50 -0.59
CA GLY A 60 -8.63 -12.78 -1.05
C GLY A 60 -10.13 -12.73 -1.38
N SER A 61 -10.88 -11.72 -0.90
CA SER A 61 -12.30 -11.55 -1.20
C SER A 61 -12.61 -10.32 -2.06
N SER A 62 -11.60 -9.50 -2.38
CA SER A 62 -11.69 -8.44 -3.37
C SER A 62 -11.49 -9.03 -4.77
N LEU A 63 -12.50 -8.90 -5.64
CA LEU A 63 -12.57 -9.61 -6.91
C LEU A 63 -12.85 -8.65 -8.07
N ASN A 64 -12.50 -9.02 -9.30
CA ASN A 64 -13.08 -8.41 -10.50
C ASN A 64 -14.27 -9.25 -11.01
N ALA A 65 -14.82 -8.85 -12.16
CA ALA A 65 -15.95 -9.55 -12.80
C ALA A 65 -15.61 -10.99 -13.21
N GLU A 66 -14.33 -11.28 -13.45
CA GLU A 66 -13.79 -12.57 -13.85
C GLU A 66 -13.49 -13.49 -12.64
N GLY A 67 -13.58 -12.97 -11.41
CA GLY A 67 -13.28 -13.69 -10.18
C GLY A 67 -11.78 -13.75 -9.83
N GLN A 68 -10.94 -12.94 -10.49
CA GLN A 68 -9.54 -12.77 -10.12
C GLN A 68 -9.45 -11.92 -8.86
N THR A 69 -8.54 -12.26 -7.97
CA THR A 69 -8.46 -11.66 -6.62
C THR A 69 -7.39 -10.59 -6.55
N LEU A 70 -7.55 -9.63 -5.63
CA LEU A 70 -6.49 -8.67 -5.31
C LEU A 70 -5.24 -9.39 -4.79
N HIS A 71 -5.40 -10.53 -4.12
CA HIS A 71 -4.30 -11.39 -3.67
C HIS A 71 -3.39 -11.85 -4.82
N ASN A 72 -3.96 -12.12 -6.01
CA ASN A 72 -3.27 -12.79 -7.12
C ASN A 72 -2.88 -11.86 -8.27
N ILE A 73 -2.93 -10.53 -8.12
CA ILE A 73 -2.68 -9.59 -9.24
C ILE A 73 -1.36 -9.81 -9.98
N TYR A 74 -0.30 -10.26 -9.28
CA TYR A 74 0.99 -10.55 -9.90
C TYR A 74 1.01 -11.86 -10.69
N LEU A 75 0.10 -12.78 -10.39
CA LEU A 75 -0.08 -14.06 -11.08
C LEU A 75 -1.06 -13.91 -12.25
N ASP A 76 -2.19 -13.25 -12.00
CA ASP A 76 -3.30 -13.12 -12.93
C ASP A 76 -3.02 -12.08 -14.02
N ASP A 77 -2.31 -11.00 -13.69
CA ASP A 77 -2.01 -9.88 -14.61
C ASP A 77 -0.54 -9.39 -14.47
N PRO A 78 0.46 -10.25 -14.74
CA PRO A 78 1.88 -9.97 -14.44
C PRO A 78 2.46 -8.75 -15.18
N ASP A 79 1.88 -8.39 -16.33
CA ASP A 79 2.33 -7.23 -17.13
C ASP A 79 1.77 -5.89 -16.60
N ARG A 80 0.70 -5.93 -15.81
CA ARG A 80 -0.04 -4.73 -15.35
C ARG A 80 -0.71 -4.91 -13.97
N PRO A 81 -0.01 -5.45 -12.96
CA PRO A 81 -0.64 -5.87 -11.70
C PRO A 81 -1.33 -4.71 -10.96
N TYR A 82 -0.81 -3.50 -11.09
CA TYR A 82 -1.34 -2.31 -10.40
C TYR A 82 -2.59 -1.72 -11.09
N ASP A 83 -2.68 -1.82 -12.42
CA ASP A 83 -3.90 -1.48 -13.15
C ASP A 83 -5.00 -2.49 -12.79
N ALA A 84 -4.66 -3.78 -12.74
CA ALA A 84 -5.57 -4.84 -12.30
C ALA A 84 -6.06 -4.63 -10.86
N ALA A 85 -5.18 -4.22 -9.95
CA ALA A 85 -5.56 -3.84 -8.59
C ALA A 85 -6.55 -2.68 -8.57
N ALA A 86 -6.34 -1.65 -9.41
CA ALA A 86 -7.26 -0.51 -9.51
C ALA A 86 -8.63 -0.92 -10.06
N ASP A 87 -8.67 -1.80 -11.05
CA ASP A 87 -9.91 -2.32 -11.63
C ASP A 87 -10.69 -3.19 -10.63
N ILE A 88 -10.00 -4.05 -9.85
CA ILE A 88 -10.61 -4.84 -8.77
C ILE A 88 -11.20 -3.93 -7.68
N MET A 89 -10.48 -2.88 -7.31
CA MET A 89 -10.95 -1.91 -6.32
C MET A 89 -12.18 -1.15 -6.81
N GLU A 90 -12.20 -0.72 -8.07
CA GLU A 90 -13.34 -0.06 -8.67
C GLU A 90 -14.55 -1.02 -8.74
N TYR A 91 -14.34 -2.29 -9.07
CA TYR A 91 -15.42 -3.26 -9.14
C TYR A 91 -15.99 -3.64 -7.76
N THR A 92 -15.13 -3.98 -6.80
CA THR A 92 -15.56 -4.49 -5.48
C THR A 92 -16.06 -3.38 -4.57
N TYR A 93 -15.37 -2.24 -4.56
CA TYR A 93 -15.58 -1.18 -3.58
C TYR A 93 -16.10 0.11 -4.19
N ASN A 94 -16.24 0.19 -5.53
CA ASN A 94 -16.62 1.41 -6.25
C ASN A 94 -15.67 2.59 -5.93
N ILE A 95 -14.39 2.26 -5.73
CA ILE A 95 -13.31 3.20 -5.45
C ILE A 95 -12.16 2.88 -6.39
N ARG A 96 -11.83 3.78 -7.31
CA ARG A 96 -10.62 3.65 -8.12
C ARG A 96 -9.45 4.35 -7.41
N PRO A 97 -8.36 3.65 -7.04
CA PRO A 97 -7.15 4.28 -6.54
C PRO A 97 -6.42 4.99 -7.67
N ASN A 98 -5.81 6.15 -7.37
CA ASN A 98 -4.91 6.84 -8.32
C ASN A 98 -3.44 6.50 -8.06
N VAL A 99 -3.17 5.91 -6.90
CA VAL A 99 -1.84 5.42 -6.53
C VAL A 99 -1.98 4.09 -5.79
N VAL A 100 -1.13 3.13 -6.18
CA VAL A 100 -0.91 1.89 -5.44
C VAL A 100 0.45 2.00 -4.77
N VAL A 101 0.50 1.81 -3.45
CA VAL A 101 1.72 1.80 -2.65
C VAL A 101 2.00 0.35 -2.27
N THR A 102 3.11 -0.21 -2.72
CA THR A 102 3.54 -1.55 -2.30
C THR A 102 4.43 -1.47 -1.08
N VAL A 103 4.30 -2.43 -0.17
CA VAL A 103 5.18 -2.64 0.98
C VAL A 103 5.59 -4.10 0.97
N ASN A 104 6.89 -4.39 0.80
CA ASN A 104 7.38 -5.78 0.82
C ASN A 104 7.72 -6.25 2.24
N ASN A 105 8.10 -7.54 2.38
CA ASN A 105 8.48 -8.13 3.66
C ASN A 105 9.66 -7.39 4.33
N ALA A 106 10.63 -6.90 3.55
CA ALA A 106 11.80 -6.19 4.09
C ALA A 106 11.42 -4.83 4.69
N ALA A 107 10.51 -4.09 4.05
CA ALA A 107 9.95 -2.87 4.63
C ALA A 107 9.15 -3.17 5.89
N ALA A 108 8.30 -4.21 5.85
CA ALA A 108 7.51 -4.62 7.00
C ALA A 108 8.39 -4.97 8.21
N GLU A 109 9.44 -5.76 8.02
CA GLU A 109 10.38 -6.14 9.08
C GLU A 109 11.14 -4.92 9.63
N LYS A 110 11.61 -4.00 8.78
CA LYS A 110 12.34 -2.80 9.22
C LYS A 110 11.46 -1.81 10.00
N ILE A 111 10.20 -1.67 9.61
CA ILE A 111 9.26 -0.69 10.18
C ILE A 111 8.62 -1.24 11.45
N PHE A 112 8.14 -2.48 11.41
CA PHE A 112 7.34 -3.04 12.48
C PHE A 112 8.15 -3.97 13.39
N GLY A 113 9.27 -4.51 12.93
CA GLY A 113 9.93 -5.63 13.60
C GLY A 113 9.44 -6.97 13.05
N GLY A 114 10.16 -8.04 13.37
CA GLY A 114 9.94 -9.36 12.76
C GLY A 114 8.53 -9.91 12.98
N ASP A 115 7.95 -10.41 11.88
CA ASP A 115 6.76 -11.26 11.77
C ASP A 115 5.39 -10.67 12.16
N ILE A 116 5.22 -9.35 12.09
CA ILE A 116 3.93 -8.69 12.40
C ILE A 116 2.76 -9.25 11.58
N VAL A 117 3.00 -9.73 10.35
CA VAL A 117 1.96 -10.35 9.52
C VAL A 117 1.52 -11.68 10.11
N SER A 118 2.43 -12.49 10.66
CA SER A 118 2.08 -13.73 11.34
C SER A 118 1.36 -13.46 12.66
N ASP A 119 1.76 -12.44 13.41
CA ASP A 119 1.05 -12.04 14.64
C ASP A 119 -0.38 -11.58 14.33
N ILE A 120 -0.56 -10.78 13.28
CA ILE A 120 -1.90 -10.36 12.80
C ILE A 120 -2.71 -11.59 12.38
N ARG A 121 -2.12 -12.55 11.66
CA ARG A 121 -2.79 -13.80 11.27
C ARG A 121 -3.14 -14.65 12.50
N GLU A 122 -2.28 -14.69 13.52
CA GLU A 122 -2.55 -15.40 14.77
C GLU A 122 -3.74 -14.78 15.50
N TYR A 123 -3.78 -13.45 15.65
CA TYR A 123 -4.91 -12.78 16.30
C TYR A 123 -6.21 -12.90 15.48
N ASP A 124 -6.16 -12.67 14.17
CA ASP A 124 -7.33 -12.75 13.28
C ASP A 124 -7.84 -14.19 13.15
N TRP A 125 -7.07 -15.08 12.54
CA TRP A 125 -7.49 -16.46 12.26
C TRP A 125 -7.30 -17.42 13.44
N GLY A 126 -6.20 -17.29 14.18
CA GLY A 126 -5.90 -18.19 15.30
C GLY A 126 -6.79 -17.94 16.51
N GLN A 127 -7.08 -16.67 16.81
CA GLN A 127 -7.79 -16.24 18.01
C GLN A 127 -9.18 -15.63 17.73
N GLY A 128 -9.53 -15.36 16.47
CA GLY A 128 -10.87 -14.95 16.06
C GLY A 128 -11.16 -13.45 16.28
N TYR A 129 -10.15 -12.61 16.40
CA TYR A 129 -10.33 -11.16 16.46
C TYR A 129 -10.79 -10.62 15.10
N ASP A 130 -11.54 -9.52 15.11
CA ASP A 130 -11.74 -8.73 13.90
C ASP A 130 -10.38 -8.18 13.41
N ARG A 131 -10.17 -8.12 12.10
CA ARG A 131 -8.87 -7.81 11.47
C ARG A 131 -8.29 -6.49 11.97
N GLY A 132 -9.12 -5.46 12.11
CA GLY A 132 -8.69 -4.17 12.65
C GLY A 132 -8.15 -4.27 14.07
N VAL A 133 -8.80 -5.08 14.91
CA VAL A 133 -8.38 -5.34 16.30
C VAL A 133 -7.14 -6.22 16.34
N ALA A 134 -7.04 -7.23 15.48
CA ALA A 134 -5.86 -8.07 15.35
C ALA A 134 -4.61 -7.25 14.98
N VAL A 135 -4.78 -6.26 14.08
CA VAL A 135 -3.73 -5.31 13.73
C VAL A 135 -3.37 -4.40 14.89
N GLU A 136 -4.35 -3.80 15.56
CA GLU A 136 -4.08 -2.96 16.74
C GLU A 136 -3.34 -3.73 17.84
N GLN A 137 -3.73 -4.98 18.08
CA GLN A 137 -3.12 -5.84 19.07
C GLN A 137 -1.67 -6.20 18.69
N ALA A 138 -1.44 -6.64 17.46
CA ALA A 138 -0.10 -6.92 16.97
C ALA A 138 0.78 -5.66 17.06
N MET A 139 0.30 -4.52 16.54
CA MET A 139 1.03 -3.26 16.55
C MET A 139 1.29 -2.71 17.96
N GLY A 140 0.43 -3.01 18.94
CA GLY A 140 0.60 -2.61 20.34
C GLY A 140 1.85 -3.20 21.01
N ASP A 141 2.30 -4.36 20.53
CA ASP A 141 3.46 -5.07 21.06
C ASP A 141 4.79 -4.71 20.35
N PHE A 142 4.72 -3.95 19.24
CA PHE A 142 5.88 -3.55 18.45
C PHE A 142 6.28 -2.07 18.62
N ASN A 143 7.59 -1.82 18.72
CA ASN A 143 8.15 -0.48 18.64
C ASN A 143 8.33 -0.06 17.18
N ILE A 144 7.29 0.58 16.60
CA ILE A 144 7.30 1.02 15.21
C ILE A 144 8.47 1.98 14.93
N ASN A 145 9.36 1.59 14.01
CA ASN A 145 10.47 2.40 13.54
C ASN A 145 10.04 3.26 12.34
N TYR A 146 9.39 4.38 12.63
CA TYR A 146 8.96 5.34 11.60
C TYR A 146 10.13 5.90 10.77
N LEU A 147 11.35 5.90 11.29
CA LEU A 147 12.53 6.38 10.58
C LEU A 147 13.00 5.40 9.48
N ALA A 148 12.55 4.15 9.50
CA ALA A 148 12.80 3.20 8.43
C ALA A 148 11.97 3.51 7.17
N ILE A 149 10.84 4.21 7.27
CA ILE A 149 9.95 4.48 6.13
C ILE A 149 10.69 5.23 5.00
N PRO A 150 11.40 6.36 5.23
CA PRO A 150 12.17 7.01 4.18
C PRO A 150 13.26 6.12 3.58
N GLU A 151 13.92 5.29 4.39
CA GLU A 151 14.92 4.34 3.90
C GLU A 151 14.28 3.33 2.95
N CYS A 152 13.16 2.72 3.34
CA CYS A 152 12.44 1.72 2.55
C CYS A 152 11.91 2.29 1.23
N ILE A 153 11.52 3.57 1.21
CA ILE A 153 11.16 4.27 -0.03
C ILE A 153 12.38 4.41 -0.96
N LEU A 154 13.55 4.75 -0.40
CA LEU A 154 14.78 4.94 -1.18
C LEU A 154 15.36 3.62 -1.70
N THR A 155 15.16 2.52 -0.98
CA THR A 155 15.60 1.17 -1.40
C THR A 155 14.61 0.48 -2.34
N GLY A 156 13.39 1.01 -2.47
CA GLY A 156 12.32 0.42 -3.28
C GLY A 156 11.53 -0.68 -2.56
N ASP A 157 11.77 -0.88 -1.27
CA ASP A 157 10.99 -1.79 -0.42
C ASP A 157 9.57 -1.26 -0.17
N ILE A 158 9.43 0.06 -0.21
CA ILE A 158 8.16 0.76 -0.43
C ILE A 158 8.21 1.44 -1.79
N ALA A 159 7.22 1.17 -2.65
CA ALA A 159 7.17 1.76 -3.99
C ALA A 159 5.79 2.38 -4.26
N PHE A 160 5.78 3.39 -5.12
CA PHE A 160 4.57 4.13 -5.53
C PHE A 160 4.33 3.90 -7.02
N HIS A 161 3.13 3.45 -7.34
CA HIS A 161 2.68 3.15 -8.70
C HIS A 161 1.47 4.02 -9.01
N PHE A 162 1.65 4.99 -9.91
CA PHE A 162 0.58 5.90 -10.32
C PHE A 162 -0.25 5.26 -11.43
N ILE A 163 -1.57 5.37 -11.30
CA ILE A 163 -2.58 4.85 -12.24
C ILE A 163 -3.14 6.01 -13.08
#